data_AF-A0A1G0LBX9-F1
#
_entry.id   AF-A0A1G0LBX9-F1
#
_cell.length_a   1.000
_cell.length_b   1.000
_cell.length_c   1.000
_cell.angle_alpha   90.00
_cell.angle_beta   90.00
_cell.angle_gamma   90.00
#
_symmetry.space_group_name_H-M   'P 1'
#
loop_
_entity.id
_entity.type
_entity.pdbx_description
1 polymer ?
#
loop_
_entity_poly.entity_id
_entity_poly.type
_entity_poly.pdbx_seq_one_letter_code
_entity_poly.pdbx_strand_id
1 'polypeptide(L)'
;MCRISDLPLLSNGLRLMALCTFVVSLNGCAAMRAATEQSSPSPAPLQKEMQRNALAAPLQKEIERNLFTVPKGDDVIGRLATVKLEKGDTLPDLARHFSLGITALTAANPEVDLWVPETGKHVILPLSFILPDAPRKGIVINLAAMRLFRFKGDGKSLAVSTYPVGVGTSEKPTPTGQMHVERKATRPTWHVPASIAEAHKKKGVPLPAKVPPGPLNPLGECALYLSKASYLIHGTNKPASIGLQATNGCIRLYPEDVKTLYNDTPVDTPVVIVDQPYLIGQRDGVLYLEAHAPLEGSDSAELEKINARLRSIERKWARTLDWRKVKEVQTAATGIPVPILEMAPVPGKEARKTVEVEHPGKMYGRTELPELRLDAWYVLAASVRDEVDALRLAAIINHQGPPIPARVIPKSDSFWVVAGPFDDISEAKDATKRLKIDLGLDGVLGPPGPPGKKT
;
A
#
# COMPACT_ATOMS: atom_id res chain seq x y z
N MET A 1 -19.11 -28.38 30.28
CA MET A 1 -18.39 -29.13 31.33
C MET A 1 -17.47 -30.12 30.65
N CYS A 2 -16.16 -29.99 30.89
CA CYS A 2 -15.13 -31.03 31.08
C CYS A 2 -13.79 -30.30 31.13
N ARG A 3 -13.08 -30.42 32.26
CA ARG A 3 -11.83 -29.70 32.55
C ARG A 3 -10.64 -30.48 31.98
N ILE A 4 -9.73 -29.79 31.30
CA ILE A 4 -8.47 -30.31 30.76
C ILE A 4 -7.41 -30.30 31.88
N SER A 5 -7.65 -31.04 32.96
CA SER A 5 -6.73 -31.07 34.10
C SER A 5 -6.42 -32.48 34.58
N ASP A 6 -6.49 -33.49 33.71
CA ASP A 6 -6.04 -34.85 34.01
C ASP A 6 -5.57 -35.56 32.72
N LEU A 7 -4.27 -35.49 32.40
CA LEU A 7 -3.52 -36.47 31.57
C LEU A 7 -2.00 -36.23 31.77
N PRO A 8 -1.17 -37.30 31.83
CA PRO A 8 0.15 -37.28 32.47
C PRO A 8 1.29 -36.76 31.59
N LEU A 9 2.39 -36.42 32.28
CA LEU A 9 3.66 -35.87 31.82
C LEU A 9 4.18 -36.48 30.49
N LEU A 10 4.20 -35.64 29.45
CA LEU A 10 4.95 -35.86 28.19
C LEU A 10 5.92 -34.70 27.97
N SER A 11 7.08 -35.03 27.41
CA SER A 11 8.33 -34.25 27.42
C SER A 11 8.27 -32.87 26.76
N ASN A 12 9.14 -31.97 27.22
CA ASN A 12 9.24 -30.56 26.81
C ASN A 12 9.44 -30.31 25.31
N GLY A 13 9.76 -31.32 24.50
CA GLY A 13 9.89 -31.20 23.04
C GLY A 13 8.56 -31.11 22.30
N LEU A 14 7.48 -31.69 22.84
CA LEU A 14 6.18 -31.72 22.16
C LEU A 14 5.29 -30.50 22.46
N ARG A 15 5.61 -29.73 23.51
CA ARG A 15 4.96 -28.43 23.78
C ARG A 15 5.35 -27.35 22.77
N LEU A 16 6.50 -27.47 22.12
CA LEU A 16 6.95 -26.49 21.12
C LEU A 16 6.24 -26.67 19.76
N MET A 17 5.85 -27.90 19.41
CA MET A 17 5.09 -28.17 18.18
C MET A 17 3.59 -27.81 18.29
N ALA A 18 3.01 -27.90 19.49
CA ALA A 18 1.62 -27.47 19.73
C ALA A 18 1.48 -25.93 19.85
N LEU A 19 2.56 -25.21 20.20
CA LEU A 19 2.56 -23.75 20.21
C LEU A 19 2.75 -23.17 18.79
N CYS A 20 3.48 -23.87 17.92
CA CYS A 20 3.68 -23.45 16.53
C CYS A 20 2.45 -23.66 15.62
N THR A 21 1.48 -24.49 16.02
CA THR A 21 0.24 -24.72 15.25
C THR A 21 -0.92 -23.81 15.65
N PHE A 22 -0.84 -23.13 16.81
CA PHE A 22 -1.88 -22.19 17.26
C PHE A 22 -1.58 -20.71 16.93
N VAL A 23 -0.35 -20.40 16.49
CA VAL A 23 0.05 -19.04 16.07
C VAL A 23 -0.34 -18.74 14.61
N VAL A 24 -0.70 -19.77 13.83
CA VAL A 24 -1.11 -19.64 12.43
C VAL A 24 -2.56 -19.17 12.25
N SER A 25 -3.42 -19.27 13.28
CA SER A 25 -4.87 -19.15 13.09
C SER A 25 -5.52 -17.81 13.48
N LEU A 26 -4.77 -16.77 13.89
CA LEU A 26 -5.39 -15.48 14.26
C LEU A 26 -4.74 -14.20 13.69
N ASN A 27 -3.87 -14.35 12.68
CA ASN A 27 -3.60 -13.32 11.65
C ASN A 27 -3.39 -13.99 10.27
N GLY A 28 -3.95 -15.18 10.07
CA GLY A 28 -3.67 -16.02 8.91
C GLY A 28 -4.94 -16.53 8.26
N CYS A 29 -5.55 -15.72 7.39
CA CYS A 29 -6.35 -16.23 6.28
C CYS A 29 -6.04 -15.56 4.93
N ALA A 30 -5.00 -14.71 4.86
CA ALA A 30 -4.49 -14.15 3.60
C ALA A 30 -3.02 -14.50 3.31
N ALA A 31 -2.33 -15.20 4.20
CA ALA A 31 -0.93 -15.56 4.02
C ALA A 31 -0.65 -16.94 4.62
N MET A 32 -1.17 -18.00 3.96
CA MET A 32 -0.67 -19.39 4.03
C MET A 32 -1.46 -20.27 3.04
N ARG A 33 -1.40 -19.91 1.76
CA ARG A 33 -1.59 -20.80 0.61
C ARG A 33 -0.75 -20.29 -0.56
N ALA A 34 0.56 -20.28 -0.37
CA ALA A 34 1.54 -20.13 -1.45
C ALA A 34 2.90 -20.66 -0.95
N ALA A 35 2.91 -21.91 -0.50
CA ALA A 35 4.13 -22.68 -0.29
C ALA A 35 3.95 -24.03 -0.99
N THR A 36 3.70 -23.93 -2.30
CA THR A 36 4.01 -25.00 -3.24
C THR A 36 4.99 -24.37 -4.20
N GLU A 37 6.20 -24.94 -4.24
CA GLU A 37 7.20 -24.68 -5.27
C GLU A 37 6.54 -24.78 -6.65
N GLN A 38 6.13 -23.64 -7.17
CA GLN A 38 5.90 -23.42 -8.58
C GLN A 38 6.95 -22.40 -8.98
N SER A 39 7.85 -22.83 -9.85
CA SER A 39 8.74 -21.96 -10.60
C SER A 39 8.00 -20.67 -10.96
N SER A 40 8.49 -19.55 -10.42
CA SER A 40 7.92 -18.24 -10.68
C SER A 40 7.79 -18.05 -12.19
N PRO A 41 6.59 -17.71 -12.72
CA PRO A 41 6.48 -17.43 -14.14
C PRO A 41 7.42 -16.26 -14.45
N SER A 42 8.22 -16.44 -15.51
CA SER A 42 9.08 -15.39 -16.06
C SER A 42 8.25 -14.11 -16.25
N PRO A 43 8.79 -12.89 -16.02
CA PRO A 43 8.01 -11.67 -16.10
C PRO A 43 7.26 -11.61 -17.44
N ALA A 44 5.98 -11.25 -17.38
CA ALA A 44 5.09 -11.31 -18.53
C ALA A 44 5.73 -10.57 -19.72
N PRO A 45 5.50 -10.99 -20.99
CA PRO A 45 6.10 -10.36 -22.16
C PRO A 45 6.00 -8.82 -22.17
N LEU A 46 4.87 -8.29 -21.70
CA LEU A 46 4.61 -6.86 -21.51
C LEU A 46 5.56 -6.19 -20.50
N GLN A 47 5.84 -6.80 -19.34
CA GLN A 47 6.78 -6.26 -18.35
C GLN A 47 8.21 -6.20 -18.90
N LYS A 48 8.67 -7.25 -19.58
CA LYS A 48 10.00 -7.28 -20.19
C LYS A 48 10.15 -6.25 -21.30
N GLU A 49 9.09 -6.00 -22.05
CA GLU A 49 9.06 -4.94 -23.06
C GLU A 49 9.11 -3.56 -22.41
N MET A 50 8.31 -3.34 -21.37
CA MET A 50 8.28 -2.09 -20.62
C MET A 50 9.61 -1.75 -19.96
N GLN A 51 10.26 -2.72 -19.31
CA GLN A 51 11.59 -2.55 -18.70
C GLN A 51 12.66 -2.26 -19.76
N ARG A 52 12.66 -2.99 -20.89
CA ARG A 52 13.60 -2.73 -21.99
C ARG A 52 13.47 -1.31 -22.55
N ASN A 53 12.24 -0.85 -22.76
CA ASN A 53 11.98 0.50 -23.25
C ASN A 53 12.41 1.59 -22.25
N ALA A 54 12.30 1.31 -20.95
CA ALA A 54 12.70 2.23 -19.89
C ALA A 54 14.22 2.38 -19.78
N LEU A 55 14.97 1.29 -19.87
CA LEU A 55 16.44 1.28 -19.78
C LEU A 55 17.13 2.02 -20.94
N ALA A 56 16.41 2.28 -22.03
CA ALA A 56 16.89 3.07 -23.16
C ALA A 56 16.52 4.56 -23.07
N ALA A 57 15.76 4.96 -22.04
CA ALA A 57 15.25 6.31 -21.88
C ALA A 57 16.23 7.21 -21.10
N PRO A 58 16.23 8.53 -21.32
CA PRO A 58 17.06 9.45 -20.56
C PRO A 58 16.66 9.47 -19.08
N LEU A 59 17.67 9.44 -18.21
CA LEU A 59 17.53 9.53 -16.75
C LEU A 59 16.91 10.88 -16.35
N GLN A 60 15.81 10.85 -15.60
CA GLN A 60 15.11 12.02 -15.11
C GLN A 60 15.31 12.20 -13.60
N LYS A 61 15.56 13.44 -13.17
CA LYS A 61 15.68 13.78 -11.75
C LYS A 61 14.36 13.71 -11.00
N GLU A 62 13.27 14.09 -11.66
CA GLU A 62 11.96 14.18 -11.04
C GLU A 62 10.88 13.66 -11.98
N ILE A 63 9.77 13.21 -11.39
CA ILE A 63 8.58 12.77 -12.10
C ILE A 63 7.32 13.29 -11.41
N GLU A 64 6.33 13.68 -12.22
CA GLU A 64 4.98 14.00 -11.78
C GLU A 64 4.35 12.77 -11.11
N ARG A 65 4.01 12.88 -9.83
CA ARG A 65 3.41 11.78 -9.03
C ARG A 65 1.94 11.98 -8.68
N ASN A 66 1.55 13.23 -8.38
CA ASN A 66 0.24 13.53 -7.79
C ASN A 66 -0.62 14.43 -8.67
N LEU A 67 -0.08 15.51 -9.24
CA LEU A 67 -0.86 16.51 -9.98
C LEU A 67 -0.65 16.37 -11.48
N PHE A 68 -1.75 16.26 -12.23
CA PHE A 68 -1.73 16.10 -13.68
C PHE A 68 -2.72 17.06 -14.33
N THR A 69 -2.36 17.60 -15.50
CA THR A 69 -3.30 18.25 -16.41
C THR A 69 -3.97 17.18 -17.27
N VAL A 70 -5.28 17.34 -17.51
CA VAL A 70 -6.09 16.42 -18.31
C VAL A 70 -6.51 17.14 -19.59
N PRO A 71 -5.89 16.84 -20.74
CA PRO A 71 -6.34 17.38 -22.02
C PRO A 71 -7.79 17.00 -22.31
N LYS A 72 -8.48 17.86 -23.07
CA LYS A 72 -9.88 17.61 -23.42
C LYS A 72 -9.98 16.33 -24.26
N GLY A 73 -10.79 15.40 -23.79
CA GLY A 73 -11.01 14.10 -24.46
C GLY A 73 -10.05 13.00 -24.01
N ASP A 74 -9.01 13.32 -23.24
CA ASP A 74 -8.14 12.31 -22.66
C ASP A 74 -8.71 11.78 -21.34
N ASP A 75 -8.47 10.49 -21.12
CA ASP A 75 -8.84 9.75 -19.93
C ASP A 75 -7.63 9.16 -19.21
N VAL A 76 -6.46 9.11 -19.88
CA VAL A 76 -5.22 8.55 -19.32
C VAL A 76 -4.28 9.67 -18.89
N ILE A 77 -3.87 9.66 -17.63
CA ILE A 77 -2.94 10.64 -17.06
C ILE A 77 -1.62 9.98 -16.68
N GLY A 78 -0.58 10.80 -16.48
CA GLY A 78 0.73 10.35 -16.05
C GLY A 78 1.48 9.52 -17.10
N ARG A 79 2.46 8.75 -16.64
CA ARG A 79 3.34 7.90 -17.46
C ARG A 79 4.02 6.87 -16.58
N LEU A 80 4.49 5.78 -17.18
CA LEU A 80 5.30 4.80 -16.48
C LEU A 80 6.71 5.32 -16.25
N ALA A 81 7.33 4.86 -15.17
CA ALA A 81 8.75 5.03 -14.94
C ALA A 81 9.39 3.76 -14.40
N THR A 82 10.72 3.74 -14.37
CA THR A 82 11.50 2.73 -13.65
C THR A 82 12.50 3.39 -12.73
N VAL A 83 12.77 2.77 -11.60
CA VAL A 83 13.83 3.19 -10.68
C VAL A 83 14.74 2.00 -10.40
N LYS A 84 16.04 2.24 -10.35
CA LYS A 84 17.02 1.24 -9.94
C LYS A 84 17.06 1.16 -8.41
N LEU A 85 16.93 -0.05 -7.88
CA LEU A 85 16.95 -0.30 -6.45
C LEU A 85 18.35 -0.17 -5.87
N GLU A 86 18.44 0.43 -4.69
CA GLU A 86 19.64 0.54 -3.88
C GLU A 86 19.59 -0.41 -2.67
N LYS A 87 20.70 -0.51 -1.95
CA LYS A 87 20.81 -1.38 -0.78
C LYS A 87 19.92 -0.88 0.36
N GLY A 88 19.10 -1.76 0.90
CA GLY A 88 18.25 -1.47 2.06
C GLY A 88 16.96 -0.73 1.72
N ASP A 89 16.63 -0.59 0.44
CA ASP A 89 15.31 -0.15 0.01
C ASP A 89 14.24 -1.16 0.41
N THR A 90 13.02 -0.67 0.55
CA THR A 90 11.83 -1.51 0.67
C THR A 90 10.78 -1.00 -0.30
N LEU A 91 9.92 -1.87 -0.82
CA LEU A 91 8.84 -1.42 -1.70
C LEU A 91 7.86 -0.47 -1.00
N PRO A 92 7.52 -0.60 0.31
CA PRO A 92 6.72 0.41 1.00
C PRO A 92 7.36 1.80 1.06
N ASP A 93 8.68 1.91 1.24
CA ASP A 93 9.40 3.19 1.19
C ASP A 93 9.33 3.83 -0.20
N LEU A 94 9.58 3.04 -1.26
CA LEU A 94 9.43 3.49 -2.65
C LEU A 94 7.98 3.90 -2.95
N ALA A 95 7.01 3.07 -2.57
CA ALA A 95 5.59 3.32 -2.80
C ALA A 95 5.18 4.65 -2.18
N ARG A 96 5.54 4.90 -0.92
CA ARG A 96 5.27 6.17 -0.26
C ARG A 96 5.96 7.33 -0.94
N HIS A 97 7.25 7.20 -1.27
CA HIS A 97 7.99 8.27 -1.92
C HIS A 97 7.37 8.68 -3.26
N PHE A 98 6.96 7.71 -4.08
CA PHE A 98 6.35 7.95 -5.39
C PHE A 98 4.82 8.12 -5.35
N SER A 99 4.18 8.17 -4.18
CA SER A 99 2.72 8.28 -4.04
C SER A 99 1.96 7.15 -4.79
N LEU A 100 2.40 5.94 -4.51
CA LEU A 100 1.83 4.68 -4.97
C LEU A 100 1.34 3.87 -3.76
N GLY A 101 0.34 3.03 -3.99
CA GLY A 101 -0.10 2.05 -3.00
C GLY A 101 0.78 0.80 -3.07
N ILE A 102 0.94 0.09 -1.95
CA ILE A 102 1.74 -1.14 -1.91
C ILE A 102 1.23 -2.16 -2.94
N THR A 103 -0.09 -2.42 -2.99
CA THR A 103 -0.67 -3.38 -3.95
C THR A 103 -0.39 -2.99 -5.40
N ALA A 104 -0.47 -1.71 -5.75
CA ALA A 104 -0.19 -1.25 -7.11
C ALA A 104 1.29 -1.50 -7.49
N LEU A 105 2.21 -1.20 -6.57
CA LEU A 105 3.64 -1.42 -6.82
C LEU A 105 4.00 -2.90 -6.89
N THR A 106 3.44 -3.75 -6.02
CA THR A 106 3.69 -5.20 -6.04
C THR A 106 3.03 -5.90 -7.22
N ALA A 107 1.81 -5.48 -7.62
CA ALA A 107 1.13 -6.05 -8.78
C ALA A 107 1.88 -5.74 -10.09
N ALA A 108 2.52 -4.57 -10.17
CA ALA A 108 3.38 -4.20 -11.28
C ALA A 108 4.77 -4.91 -11.25
N ASN A 109 5.16 -5.52 -10.14
CA ASN A 109 6.49 -6.13 -9.91
C ASN A 109 6.41 -7.40 -9.02
N PRO A 110 5.68 -8.44 -9.45
CA PRO A 110 5.40 -9.63 -8.64
C PRO A 110 6.65 -10.45 -8.28
N GLU A 111 7.75 -10.27 -9.00
CA GLU A 111 9.04 -10.94 -8.78
C GLU A 111 9.95 -10.23 -7.76
N VAL A 112 9.54 -9.07 -7.24
CA VAL A 112 10.35 -8.25 -6.33
C VAL A 112 9.86 -8.43 -4.90
N ASP A 113 10.77 -8.84 -3.99
CA ASP A 113 10.44 -8.96 -2.57
C ASP A 113 10.03 -7.61 -1.98
N LEU A 114 8.95 -7.60 -1.20
CA LEU A 114 8.35 -6.40 -0.63
C LEU A 114 9.29 -5.69 0.37
N TRP A 115 10.06 -6.45 1.14
CA TRP A 115 10.79 -5.98 2.31
C TRP A 115 12.30 -5.99 2.14
N VAL A 116 12.82 -6.93 1.34
CA VAL A 116 14.24 -7.09 1.06
C VAL A 116 14.46 -7.26 -0.45
N PRO A 117 14.06 -6.27 -1.26
CA PRO A 117 14.27 -6.31 -2.70
C PRO A 117 15.77 -6.37 -3.05
N GLU A 118 16.10 -7.12 -4.11
CA GLU A 118 17.49 -7.25 -4.56
C GLU A 118 18.04 -5.92 -5.13
N THR A 119 19.19 -5.51 -4.62
CA THR A 119 19.89 -4.30 -5.08
C THR A 119 20.24 -4.38 -6.56
N GLY A 120 20.10 -3.26 -7.26
CA GLY A 120 20.45 -3.11 -8.67
C GLY A 120 19.38 -3.56 -9.65
N LYS A 121 18.31 -4.22 -9.20
CA LYS A 121 17.12 -4.49 -10.03
C LYS A 121 16.36 -3.19 -10.34
N HIS A 122 15.71 -3.15 -11.48
CA HIS A 122 14.81 -2.07 -11.86
C HIS A 122 13.36 -2.42 -11.52
N VAL A 123 12.69 -1.51 -10.82
CA VAL A 123 11.28 -1.63 -10.46
C VAL A 123 10.47 -0.68 -11.33
N ILE A 124 9.34 -1.17 -11.86
CA ILE A 124 8.36 -0.38 -12.59
C ILE A 124 7.54 0.43 -11.58
N LEU A 125 7.45 1.74 -11.81
CA LEU A 125 6.59 2.67 -11.11
C LEU A 125 5.32 2.89 -11.95
N PRO A 126 4.15 2.32 -11.57
CA PRO A 126 2.89 2.46 -12.31
C PRO A 126 2.26 3.85 -12.09
N LEU A 127 2.92 4.90 -12.55
CA LEU A 127 2.50 6.31 -12.42
C LEU A 127 1.62 6.77 -13.60
N SER A 128 0.97 5.83 -14.28
CA SER A 128 0.01 6.09 -15.35
C SER A 128 -1.35 5.54 -14.92
N PHE A 129 -2.41 6.32 -15.08
CA PHE A 129 -3.74 5.96 -14.56
C PHE A 129 -4.83 6.30 -15.57
N ILE A 130 -5.83 5.43 -15.71
CA ILE A 130 -7.09 5.74 -16.36
C ILE A 130 -8.03 6.40 -15.33
N LEU A 131 -8.62 7.53 -15.68
CA LEU A 131 -9.60 8.22 -14.84
C LEU A 131 -10.88 7.35 -14.71
N PRO A 132 -11.44 7.18 -13.49
CA PRO A 132 -12.64 6.39 -13.29
C PRO A 132 -13.84 6.90 -14.11
N ASP A 133 -14.73 5.99 -14.48
CA ASP A 133 -16.00 6.31 -15.15
C ASP A 133 -17.01 6.86 -14.12
N ALA A 134 -16.80 8.13 -13.77
CA ALA A 134 -17.58 8.88 -12.78
C ALA A 134 -17.52 10.38 -13.11
N PRO A 135 -18.40 11.22 -12.53
CA PRO A 135 -18.32 12.66 -12.73
C PRO A 135 -16.93 13.20 -12.35
N ARG A 136 -16.26 13.89 -13.29
CA ARG A 136 -14.94 14.52 -13.09
C ARG A 136 -15.03 15.81 -12.26
N LYS A 137 -15.64 15.71 -11.07
CA LYS A 137 -15.92 16.83 -10.17
C LYS A 137 -15.69 16.41 -8.72
N GLY A 138 -15.08 17.28 -7.94
CA GLY A 138 -14.80 17.02 -6.52
C GLY A 138 -13.85 15.84 -6.34
N ILE A 139 -14.21 14.87 -5.51
CA ILE A 139 -13.42 13.68 -5.23
C ILE A 139 -14.11 12.46 -5.83
N VAL A 140 -13.35 11.63 -6.53
CA VAL A 140 -13.73 10.28 -6.93
C VAL A 140 -12.74 9.29 -6.33
N ILE A 141 -13.22 8.23 -5.71
CA ILE A 141 -12.39 7.15 -5.16
C ILE A 141 -12.77 5.88 -5.88
N ASN A 142 -11.80 5.22 -6.51
CA ASN A 142 -11.99 3.87 -7.06
C ASN A 142 -11.38 2.86 -6.08
N LEU A 143 -12.23 2.01 -5.50
CA LEU A 143 -11.84 1.04 -4.48
C LEU A 143 -10.94 -0.06 -5.06
N ALA A 144 -11.29 -0.66 -6.21
CA ALA A 144 -10.44 -1.65 -6.89
C ALA A 144 -9.03 -1.12 -7.21
N ALA A 145 -8.94 0.12 -7.70
CA ALA A 145 -7.64 0.76 -7.96
C ALA A 145 -6.93 1.27 -6.68
N MET A 146 -7.62 1.22 -5.53
CA MET A 146 -7.20 1.83 -4.26
C MET A 146 -6.64 3.25 -4.44
N ARG A 147 -7.36 4.07 -5.21
CA ARG A 147 -6.87 5.40 -5.60
C ARG A 147 -7.96 6.46 -5.56
N LEU A 148 -7.59 7.63 -5.04
CA LEU A 148 -8.40 8.83 -4.98
C LEU A 148 -8.01 9.78 -6.12
N PHE A 149 -8.99 10.45 -6.71
CA PHE A 149 -8.86 11.46 -7.75
C PHE A 149 -9.62 12.72 -7.32
N ARG A 150 -8.92 13.84 -7.18
CA ARG A 150 -9.48 15.14 -6.79
C ARG A 150 -9.44 16.05 -8.01
N PHE A 151 -10.58 16.27 -8.65
CA PHE A 151 -10.71 17.09 -9.83
C PHE A 151 -10.76 18.60 -9.49
N LYS A 152 -9.95 19.40 -10.18
CA LYS A 152 -9.96 20.87 -10.18
C LYS A 152 -10.21 21.33 -11.60
N GLY A 153 -11.24 22.11 -11.84
CA GLY A 153 -11.47 22.68 -13.17
C GLY A 153 -12.41 23.86 -13.13
N ASP A 154 -12.16 24.81 -14.01
CA ASP A 154 -12.93 26.04 -14.22
C ASP A 154 -13.79 25.97 -15.49
N GLY A 155 -13.91 24.77 -16.08
CA GLY A 155 -14.61 24.54 -17.35
C GLY A 155 -13.75 24.75 -18.60
N LYS A 156 -12.55 25.34 -18.49
CA LYS A 156 -11.59 25.51 -19.60
C LYS A 156 -10.42 24.56 -19.51
N SER A 157 -9.94 24.30 -18.31
CA SER A 157 -8.87 23.34 -18.03
C SER A 157 -9.30 22.38 -16.93
N LEU A 158 -8.90 21.11 -17.05
CA LEU A 158 -9.10 20.11 -16.00
C LEU A 158 -7.74 19.69 -15.48
N ALA A 159 -7.54 19.84 -14.18
CA ALA A 159 -6.44 19.28 -13.44
C ALA A 159 -6.97 18.22 -12.47
N VAL A 160 -6.15 17.21 -12.21
CA VAL A 160 -6.49 16.14 -11.27
C VAL A 160 -5.30 15.90 -10.36
N SER A 161 -5.55 15.95 -9.05
CA SER A 161 -4.62 15.43 -8.06
C SER A 161 -5.03 14.00 -7.72
N THR A 162 -4.10 13.06 -7.65
CA THR A 162 -4.41 11.67 -7.34
C THR A 162 -3.48 11.10 -6.28
N TYR A 163 -4.04 10.25 -5.40
CA TYR A 163 -3.36 9.73 -4.22
C TYR A 163 -3.74 8.27 -3.99
N PRO A 164 -2.81 7.40 -3.57
CA PRO A 164 -3.14 6.05 -3.17
C PRO A 164 -3.90 6.07 -1.85
N VAL A 165 -4.79 5.10 -1.65
CA VAL A 165 -5.59 5.01 -0.42
C VAL A 165 -5.53 3.62 0.21
N GLY A 166 -5.63 3.56 1.54
CA GLY A 166 -6.03 2.35 2.25
C GLY A 166 -7.55 2.32 2.41
N VAL A 167 -8.17 1.16 2.22
CA VAL A 167 -9.63 0.99 2.20
C VAL A 167 -10.10 -0.01 3.27
N GLY A 168 -11.42 -0.17 3.40
CA GLY A 168 -12.04 -1.16 4.29
C GLY A 168 -11.60 -2.59 4.01
N THR A 169 -11.59 -3.43 5.04
CA THR A 169 -11.46 -4.88 4.88
C THR A 169 -12.73 -5.48 4.29
N SER A 170 -12.65 -6.71 3.80
CA SER A 170 -13.83 -7.51 3.42
C SER A 170 -14.90 -7.59 4.51
N GLU A 171 -14.49 -7.74 5.77
CA GLU A 171 -15.41 -7.78 6.91
C GLU A 171 -16.07 -6.43 7.23
N LYS A 172 -15.42 -5.32 6.84
CA LYS A 172 -15.83 -3.93 7.11
C LYS A 172 -15.55 -3.06 5.88
N PRO A 173 -16.27 -3.29 4.77
CA PRO A 173 -15.93 -2.68 3.49
C PRO A 173 -16.21 -1.18 3.50
N THR A 174 -15.46 -0.45 2.68
CA THR A 174 -15.76 0.94 2.39
C THR A 174 -17.02 1.00 1.52
N PRO A 175 -18.04 1.82 1.86
CA PRO A 175 -19.26 1.87 1.08
C PRO A 175 -19.04 2.60 -0.25
N THR A 176 -19.69 2.11 -1.31
CA THR A 176 -19.82 2.83 -2.57
C THR A 176 -20.98 3.84 -2.51
N GLY A 177 -21.00 4.76 -3.47
CA GLY A 177 -22.07 5.73 -3.66
C GLY A 177 -21.63 7.19 -3.55
N GLN A 178 -22.62 8.08 -3.58
CA GLN A 178 -22.43 9.52 -3.54
C GLN A 178 -22.50 10.04 -2.10
N MET A 179 -21.62 10.99 -1.77
CA MET A 179 -21.55 11.70 -0.50
C MET A 179 -20.90 13.07 -0.72
N HIS A 180 -20.70 13.85 0.34
CA HIS A 180 -19.91 15.08 0.30
C HIS A 180 -19.06 15.22 1.56
N VAL A 181 -18.10 16.12 1.52
CA VAL A 181 -17.32 16.52 2.70
C VAL A 181 -18.21 17.37 3.59
N GLU A 182 -18.71 16.80 4.69
CA GLU A 182 -19.61 17.46 5.65
C GLU A 182 -18.84 18.42 6.56
N ARG A 183 -17.67 18.00 7.05
CA ARG A 183 -16.78 18.84 7.86
C ARG A 183 -15.34 18.38 7.80
N LYS A 184 -14.46 19.20 8.37
CA LYS A 184 -13.01 19.01 8.33
C LYS A 184 -12.42 19.29 9.71
N ALA A 185 -11.40 18.51 10.11
CA ALA A 185 -10.66 18.77 11.34
C ALA A 185 -9.15 18.56 11.14
N THR A 186 -8.36 19.50 11.63
CA THR A 186 -6.94 19.31 11.91
C THR A 186 -6.77 18.78 13.33
N ARG A 187 -5.77 17.93 13.56
CA ARG A 187 -5.49 17.32 14.87
C ARG A 187 -6.75 16.71 15.50
N PRO A 188 -7.44 15.79 14.81
CA PRO A 188 -8.67 15.21 15.34
C PRO A 188 -8.39 14.32 16.56
N THR A 189 -9.27 14.34 17.55
CA THR A 189 -9.31 13.28 18.55
C THR A 189 -9.97 12.06 17.93
N TRP A 190 -9.36 10.88 18.07
CA TRP A 190 -9.97 9.63 17.63
C TRP A 190 -10.81 9.06 18.77
N HIS A 191 -12.12 9.01 18.57
CA HIS A 191 -13.04 8.32 19.47
C HIS A 191 -13.11 6.86 19.04
N VAL A 192 -12.72 5.93 19.91
CA VAL A 192 -12.58 4.52 19.54
C VAL A 192 -13.96 3.93 19.28
N PRO A 193 -14.25 3.45 18.05
CA PRO A 193 -15.52 2.80 17.76
C PRO A 193 -15.72 1.55 18.61
N ALA A 194 -16.95 1.28 19.03
CA ALA A 194 -17.28 0.12 19.87
C ALA A 194 -16.78 -1.20 19.29
N SER A 195 -16.89 -1.38 17.97
CA SER A 195 -16.40 -2.57 17.26
C SER A 195 -14.89 -2.76 17.38
N ILE A 196 -14.10 -1.67 17.32
CA ILE A 196 -12.64 -1.72 17.47
C ILE A 196 -12.28 -1.99 18.93
N ALA A 197 -12.95 -1.34 19.88
CA ALA A 197 -12.74 -1.58 21.30
C ALA A 197 -12.99 -3.05 21.68
N GLU A 198 -14.06 -3.66 21.16
CA GLU A 198 -14.38 -5.07 21.39
C GLU A 198 -13.33 -6.01 20.80
N ALA A 199 -12.91 -5.78 19.55
CA ALA A 199 -11.87 -6.58 18.90
C ALA A 199 -10.54 -6.56 19.68
N HIS A 200 -10.14 -5.38 20.16
CA HIS A 200 -8.93 -5.21 20.96
C HIS A 200 -9.04 -5.88 22.35
N LYS A 201 -10.21 -5.80 22.98
CA LYS A 201 -10.49 -6.50 24.25
C LYS A 201 -10.36 -8.02 24.09
N LYS A 202 -10.86 -8.60 22.99
CA LYS A 202 -10.73 -10.04 22.68
C LYS A 202 -9.27 -10.48 22.52
N LYS A 203 -8.38 -9.58 22.06
CA LYS A 203 -6.94 -9.81 21.94
C LYS A 203 -6.18 -9.61 23.27
N GLY A 204 -6.87 -9.32 24.37
CA GLY A 204 -6.27 -9.08 25.69
C GLY A 204 -5.60 -7.71 25.83
N VAL A 205 -5.84 -6.77 24.91
CA VAL A 205 -5.18 -5.47 24.85
C VAL A 205 -6.24 -4.37 24.71
N PRO A 206 -6.88 -3.93 25.81
CA PRO A 206 -7.92 -2.93 25.75
C PRO A 206 -7.38 -1.58 25.26
N LEU A 207 -8.16 -0.88 24.43
CA LEU A 207 -7.87 0.48 23.99
C LEU A 207 -8.52 1.51 24.92
N PRO A 208 -7.94 2.72 25.05
CA PRO A 208 -8.62 3.83 25.71
C PRO A 208 -9.89 4.22 24.93
N ALA A 209 -10.85 4.86 25.59
CA ALA A 209 -12.09 5.31 24.92
C ALA A 209 -11.84 6.38 23.83
N LYS A 210 -10.76 7.14 23.97
CA LYS A 210 -10.32 8.16 23.02
C LYS A 210 -8.79 8.20 22.95
N VAL A 211 -8.26 8.50 21.77
CA VAL A 211 -6.84 8.79 21.56
C VAL A 211 -6.71 10.26 21.15
N PRO A 212 -6.01 11.10 21.95
CA PRO A 212 -5.82 12.51 21.64
C PRO A 212 -4.95 12.69 20.38
N PRO A 213 -4.85 13.91 19.85
CA PRO A 213 -3.95 14.20 18.73
C PRO A 213 -2.49 13.89 19.09
N GLY A 214 -1.74 13.32 18.15
CA GLY A 214 -0.33 12.97 18.32
C GLY A 214 0.08 11.75 17.49
N PRO A 215 1.35 11.32 17.58
CA PRO A 215 1.91 10.25 16.74
C PRO A 215 1.15 8.91 16.84
N LEU A 216 0.56 8.62 17.99
CA LEU A 216 -0.22 7.39 18.22
C LEU A 216 -1.66 7.45 17.69
N ASN A 217 -2.12 8.60 17.20
CA ASN A 217 -3.48 8.77 16.72
C ASN A 217 -3.64 8.16 15.32
N PRO A 218 -4.53 7.17 15.13
CA PRO A 218 -4.68 6.49 13.84
C PRO A 218 -5.37 7.34 12.76
N LEU A 219 -5.97 8.48 13.14
CA LEU A 219 -6.50 9.45 12.17
C LEU A 219 -5.42 10.35 11.56
N GLY A 220 -4.21 10.35 12.13
CA GLY A 220 -3.15 11.28 11.75
C GLY A 220 -3.52 12.74 12.07
N GLU A 221 -2.97 13.68 11.29
CA GLU A 221 -3.07 15.11 11.56
C GLU A 221 -4.28 15.80 10.88
N CYS A 222 -4.93 15.14 9.92
CA CYS A 222 -6.04 15.72 9.13
C CYS A 222 -7.13 14.68 8.86
N ALA A 223 -8.38 15.11 8.97
CA ALA A 223 -9.55 14.31 8.62
C ALA A 223 -10.62 15.15 7.92
N LEU A 224 -11.21 14.57 6.87
CA LEU A 224 -12.41 15.04 6.18
C LEU A 224 -13.52 14.05 6.52
N TYR A 225 -14.60 14.53 7.12
CA TYR A 225 -15.75 13.74 7.53
C TYR A 225 -16.77 13.76 6.40
N LEU A 226 -17.26 12.58 6.04
CA LEU A 226 -18.19 12.41 4.93
C LEU A 226 -19.63 12.40 5.44
N SER A 227 -20.55 12.92 4.63
CA SER A 227 -21.98 13.05 4.95
C SER A 227 -22.71 11.72 5.20
N LYS A 228 -22.08 10.59 4.87
CA LYS A 228 -22.62 9.26 5.12
C LYS A 228 -21.93 8.64 6.33
N ALA A 229 -22.75 8.36 7.35
CA ALA A 229 -22.47 7.54 8.55
C ALA A 229 -20.98 7.28 8.88
N SER A 230 -20.36 8.17 9.67
CA SER A 230 -19.06 7.94 10.34
C SER A 230 -17.83 7.62 9.47
N TYR A 231 -17.92 7.71 8.14
CA TYR A 231 -16.77 7.49 7.26
C TYR A 231 -15.92 8.75 7.10
N LEU A 232 -14.61 8.56 7.11
CA LEU A 232 -13.62 9.62 7.03
C LEU A 232 -12.68 9.36 5.87
N ILE A 233 -12.22 10.44 5.23
CA ILE A 233 -10.96 10.48 4.49
C ILE A 233 -9.93 11.09 5.44
N HIS A 234 -8.93 10.34 5.88
CA HIS A 234 -8.02 10.78 6.93
C HIS A 234 -6.58 10.33 6.71
N GLY A 235 -5.63 10.89 7.47
CA GLY A 235 -4.24 10.44 7.47
C GLY A 235 -4.07 9.09 8.14
N THR A 236 -2.85 8.69 8.46
CA THR A 236 -2.63 7.47 9.25
C THR A 236 -1.32 7.58 9.99
N ASN A 237 -1.25 6.97 11.17
CA ASN A 237 0.03 6.74 11.82
C ASN A 237 0.71 5.46 11.33
N LYS A 238 0.03 4.63 10.50
CA LYS A 238 0.55 3.40 9.87
C LYS A 238 0.62 3.56 8.34
N PRO A 239 1.61 4.28 7.78
CA PRO A 239 1.74 4.51 6.34
C PRO A 239 1.84 3.24 5.49
N ALA A 240 2.40 2.16 6.05
CA ALA A 240 2.45 0.86 5.37
C ALA A 240 1.05 0.21 5.18
N SER A 241 -0.04 0.85 5.61
CA SER A 241 -1.40 0.42 5.34
C SER A 241 -2.00 1.01 4.04
N ILE A 242 -1.27 1.86 3.32
CA ILE A 242 -1.77 2.55 2.12
C ILE A 242 -1.63 1.64 0.89
N GLY A 243 -2.70 1.54 0.09
CA GLY A 243 -2.82 0.56 -0.97
C GLY A 243 -3.11 -0.84 -0.47
N LEU A 244 -3.76 -0.98 0.71
CA LEU A 244 -4.20 -2.25 1.29
C LEU A 244 -5.64 -2.13 1.84
N GLN A 245 -6.31 -3.29 1.97
CA GLN A 245 -7.55 -3.44 2.73
C GLN A 245 -7.22 -3.53 4.23
N ALA A 246 -7.17 -2.39 4.93
CA ALA A 246 -6.56 -2.28 6.27
C ALA A 246 -7.33 -1.40 7.26
N THR A 247 -8.59 -1.09 6.95
CA THR A 247 -9.43 -0.21 7.78
C THR A 247 -10.79 -0.85 8.08
N ASN A 248 -11.56 -0.23 8.97
CA ASN A 248 -12.97 -0.59 9.20
C ASN A 248 -13.92 0.26 8.34
N GLY A 249 -13.54 0.48 7.07
CA GLY A 249 -14.33 1.13 6.05
C GLY A 249 -14.01 2.60 5.78
N CYS A 250 -13.19 3.26 6.61
CA CYS A 250 -12.68 4.61 6.32
C CYS A 250 -11.63 4.59 5.20
N ILE A 251 -11.33 5.76 4.65
CA ILE A 251 -10.30 5.95 3.63
C ILE A 251 -9.06 6.55 4.29
N ARG A 252 -7.92 5.85 4.22
CA ARG A 252 -6.62 6.33 4.70
C ARG A 252 -5.79 6.87 3.54
N LEU A 253 -5.07 7.97 3.78
CA LEU A 253 -4.03 8.50 2.90
C LEU A 253 -2.70 8.58 3.64
N TYR A 254 -1.60 8.69 2.90
CA TYR A 254 -0.32 9.08 3.48
C TYR A 254 -0.45 10.43 4.21
N PRO A 255 0.30 10.66 5.31
CA PRO A 255 0.25 11.92 6.06
C PRO A 255 0.45 13.19 5.23
N GLU A 256 1.39 13.16 4.29
CA GLU A 256 1.71 14.23 3.36
C GLU A 256 0.58 14.49 2.34
N ASP A 257 -0.06 13.43 1.86
CA ASP A 257 -1.12 13.50 0.87
C ASP A 257 -2.44 14.00 1.48
N VAL A 258 -2.81 13.50 2.68
CA VAL A 258 -4.03 13.99 3.35
C VAL A 258 -3.93 15.47 3.68
N LYS A 259 -2.74 15.97 4.03
CA LYS A 259 -2.54 17.39 4.34
C LYS A 259 -2.80 18.25 3.11
N THR A 260 -2.28 17.82 1.95
CA THR A 260 -2.49 18.50 0.67
C THR A 260 -3.97 18.44 0.27
N LEU A 261 -4.57 17.24 0.30
CA LEU A 261 -5.98 17.04 0.01
C LEU A 261 -6.88 17.88 0.92
N TYR A 262 -6.58 17.93 2.23
CA TYR A 262 -7.31 18.72 3.21
C TYR A 262 -7.31 20.19 2.83
N ASN A 263 -6.15 20.80 2.58
CA ASN A 263 -6.06 22.21 2.23
C ASN A 263 -6.82 22.52 0.94
N ASP A 264 -6.74 21.60 -0.01
CA ASP A 264 -7.34 21.79 -1.32
C ASP A 264 -8.84 21.53 -1.36
N THR A 265 -9.45 20.91 -0.35
CA THR A 265 -10.84 20.43 -0.46
C THR A 265 -11.78 21.24 0.44
N PRO A 266 -12.64 22.11 -0.11
CA PRO A 266 -13.68 22.79 0.66
C PRO A 266 -14.70 21.81 1.28
N VAL A 267 -15.39 22.27 2.32
CA VAL A 267 -16.66 21.64 2.76
C VAL A 267 -17.66 21.68 1.60
N ASP A 268 -18.60 20.74 1.57
CA ASP A 268 -19.57 20.49 0.50
C ASP A 268 -18.97 20.00 -0.82
N THR A 269 -17.66 19.73 -0.87
CA THR A 269 -17.05 19.08 -2.04
C THR A 269 -17.71 17.72 -2.25
N PRO A 270 -18.27 17.44 -3.46
CA PRO A 270 -18.88 16.14 -3.73
C PRO A 270 -17.84 15.04 -3.73
N VAL A 271 -18.23 13.87 -3.25
CA VAL A 271 -17.40 12.67 -3.17
C VAL A 271 -18.19 11.50 -3.79
N VAL A 272 -17.60 10.80 -4.73
CA VAL A 272 -18.17 9.60 -5.37
C VAL A 272 -17.23 8.44 -5.13
N ILE A 273 -17.72 7.38 -4.49
CA ILE A 273 -16.96 6.15 -4.30
C ILE A 273 -17.50 5.08 -5.24
N VAL A 274 -16.64 4.57 -6.11
CA VAL A 274 -16.94 3.51 -7.09
C VAL A 274 -16.04 2.30 -6.84
N ASP A 275 -16.45 1.16 -7.37
CA ASP A 275 -15.62 -0.04 -7.44
C ASP A 275 -15.56 -0.49 -8.89
N GLN A 276 -14.48 -0.12 -9.58
CA GLN A 276 -14.30 -0.32 -11.02
C GLN A 276 -12.97 -1.05 -11.26
N PRO A 277 -12.96 -2.39 -11.26
CA PRO A 277 -11.74 -3.18 -11.46
C PRO A 277 -11.22 -3.09 -12.90
N TYR A 278 -12.08 -2.79 -13.87
CA TYR A 278 -11.68 -2.58 -15.26
C TYR A 278 -12.01 -1.18 -15.74
N LEU A 279 -11.01 -0.51 -16.30
CA LEU A 279 -11.13 0.85 -16.79
C LEU A 279 -10.72 0.89 -18.27
N ILE A 280 -11.47 1.62 -19.07
CA ILE A 280 -11.14 1.93 -20.46
C ILE A 280 -11.01 3.44 -20.57
N GLY A 281 -9.93 3.88 -21.20
CA GLY A 281 -9.66 5.29 -21.42
C GLY A 281 -8.90 5.51 -22.71
N GLN A 282 -9.07 6.67 -23.31
CA GLN A 282 -8.30 7.06 -24.49
C GLN A 282 -7.27 8.14 -24.15
N ARG A 283 -6.16 8.15 -24.88
CA ARG A 283 -5.21 9.25 -24.91
C ARG A 283 -4.51 9.26 -26.26
N ASP A 284 -4.40 10.44 -26.85
CA ASP A 284 -3.66 10.66 -28.11
C ASP A 284 -4.05 9.68 -29.24
N GLY A 285 -5.35 9.38 -29.36
CA GLY A 285 -5.85 8.48 -30.40
C GLY A 285 -5.60 6.98 -30.14
N VAL A 286 -5.13 6.62 -28.94
CA VAL A 286 -4.93 5.23 -28.51
C VAL A 286 -5.91 4.89 -27.39
N LEU A 287 -6.54 3.73 -27.48
CA LEU A 287 -7.40 3.15 -26.46
C LEU A 287 -6.57 2.28 -25.52
N TYR A 288 -6.76 2.48 -24.22
CA TYR A 288 -6.09 1.74 -23.15
C TYR A 288 -7.11 0.95 -22.33
N LEU A 289 -6.65 -0.20 -21.81
CA LEU A 289 -7.33 -1.00 -20.81
C LEU A 289 -6.45 -1.09 -19.57
N GLU A 290 -7.03 -0.85 -18.41
CA GLU A 290 -6.40 -1.03 -17.10
C GLU A 290 -7.26 -2.01 -16.30
N ALA A 291 -6.61 -2.94 -15.61
CA ALA A 291 -7.27 -4.00 -14.85
C ALA A 291 -6.63 -4.11 -13.46
N HIS A 292 -7.48 -4.27 -12.44
CA HIS A 292 -7.12 -4.45 -11.03
C HIS A 292 -7.76 -5.73 -10.50
N ALA A 293 -7.13 -6.35 -9.51
CA ALA A 293 -7.74 -7.45 -8.79
C ALA A 293 -9.01 -6.96 -8.06
N PRO A 294 -10.17 -7.62 -8.23
CA PRO A 294 -11.39 -7.26 -7.50
C PRO A 294 -11.22 -7.37 -5.98
N LEU A 295 -11.89 -6.49 -5.21
CA LEU A 295 -11.78 -6.49 -3.74
C LEU A 295 -12.56 -7.65 -3.08
N GLU A 296 -13.75 -7.98 -3.61
CA GLU A 296 -14.62 -9.07 -3.16
C GLU A 296 -15.50 -9.60 -4.31
N GLY A 297 -15.90 -10.89 -4.23
CA GLY A 297 -16.96 -11.45 -5.09
C GLY A 297 -16.53 -11.93 -6.49
N SER A 298 -17.51 -12.40 -7.27
CA SER A 298 -17.30 -12.94 -8.62
C SER A 298 -17.14 -11.82 -9.64
N ASP A 299 -15.93 -11.73 -10.17
CA ASP A 299 -15.46 -10.87 -11.27
C ASP A 299 -16.28 -10.97 -12.57
N SER A 300 -17.07 -12.04 -12.72
CA SER A 300 -17.75 -12.38 -13.96
C SER A 300 -18.67 -11.28 -14.50
N ALA A 301 -19.44 -10.59 -13.63
CA ALA A 301 -20.39 -9.57 -14.07
C ALA A 301 -19.69 -8.28 -14.58
N GLU A 302 -18.65 -7.82 -13.89
CA GLU A 302 -17.87 -6.66 -14.33
C GLU A 302 -17.02 -7.00 -15.57
N LEU A 303 -16.48 -8.22 -15.66
CA LEU A 303 -15.85 -8.75 -16.87
C LEU A 303 -16.79 -8.77 -18.08
N GLU A 304 -18.03 -9.27 -17.90
CA GLU A 304 -19.03 -9.28 -18.98
C GLU A 304 -19.37 -7.86 -19.44
N LYS A 305 -19.59 -6.96 -18.49
CA LYS A 305 -19.88 -5.54 -18.76
C LYS A 305 -18.75 -4.85 -19.50
N ILE A 306 -17.50 -5.04 -19.09
CA ILE A 306 -16.36 -4.42 -19.79
C ILE A 306 -16.17 -5.02 -21.18
N ASN A 307 -16.34 -6.34 -21.34
CA ASN A 307 -16.24 -7.01 -22.63
C ASN A 307 -17.35 -6.55 -23.59
N ALA A 308 -18.58 -6.35 -23.10
CA ALA A 308 -19.66 -5.78 -23.89
C ALA A 308 -19.34 -4.34 -24.35
N ARG A 309 -18.75 -3.53 -23.47
CA ARG A 309 -18.29 -2.17 -23.81
C ARG A 309 -17.19 -2.19 -24.88
N LEU A 310 -16.20 -3.08 -24.75
CA LEU A 310 -15.14 -3.27 -25.76
C LEU A 310 -15.71 -3.67 -27.14
N ARG A 311 -16.65 -4.61 -27.19
CA ARG A 311 -17.35 -4.99 -28.44
C ARG A 311 -18.19 -3.85 -29.03
N SER A 312 -18.72 -2.96 -28.20
CA SER A 312 -19.40 -1.75 -28.68
C SER A 312 -18.42 -0.76 -29.31
N ILE A 313 -17.21 -0.62 -28.74
CA ILE A 313 -16.13 0.18 -29.31
C ILE A 313 -15.67 -0.41 -30.65
N GLU A 314 -15.43 -1.71 -30.75
CA GLU A 314 -15.07 -2.36 -32.02
C GLU A 314 -16.05 -2.04 -33.14
N ARG A 315 -17.36 -2.17 -32.86
CA ARG A 315 -18.44 -1.86 -33.82
C ARG A 315 -18.45 -0.38 -34.21
N LYS A 316 -18.26 0.52 -33.24
CA LYS A 316 -18.25 1.97 -33.48
C LYS A 316 -17.09 2.40 -34.38
N TRP A 317 -15.92 1.80 -34.21
CA TRP A 317 -14.70 2.19 -34.92
C TRP A 317 -14.40 1.33 -36.15
N ALA A 318 -15.18 0.27 -36.39
CA ALA A 318 -14.94 -0.73 -37.44
C ALA A 318 -13.49 -1.27 -37.41
N ARG A 319 -12.96 -1.50 -36.21
CA ARG A 319 -11.62 -2.05 -35.97
C ARG A 319 -11.70 -3.17 -34.95
N THR A 320 -10.94 -4.23 -35.19
CA THR A 320 -10.86 -5.39 -34.28
C THR A 320 -9.85 -5.12 -33.17
N LEU A 321 -10.22 -5.47 -31.93
CA LEU A 321 -9.33 -5.45 -30.79
C LEU A 321 -8.43 -6.70 -30.77
N ASP A 322 -7.22 -6.56 -30.24
CA ASP A 322 -6.43 -7.73 -29.85
C ASP A 322 -7.04 -8.34 -28.57
N TRP A 323 -8.03 -9.23 -28.77
CA TRP A 323 -8.73 -9.91 -27.67
C TRP A 323 -7.81 -10.82 -26.83
N ARG A 324 -6.70 -11.30 -27.40
CA ARG A 324 -5.68 -12.02 -26.63
C ARG A 324 -5.01 -11.07 -25.64
N LYS A 325 -4.60 -9.89 -26.11
CA LYS A 325 -4.04 -8.83 -25.25
C LYS A 325 -5.03 -8.34 -24.20
N VAL A 326 -6.30 -8.16 -24.56
CA VAL A 326 -7.38 -7.82 -23.60
C VAL A 326 -7.45 -8.85 -22.48
N LYS A 327 -7.48 -10.15 -22.82
CA LYS A 327 -7.53 -11.22 -21.83
C LYS A 327 -6.28 -11.28 -20.96
N GLU A 328 -5.10 -11.04 -21.56
CA GLU A 328 -3.83 -10.95 -20.82
C GLU A 328 -3.87 -9.84 -19.77
N VAL A 329 -4.34 -8.65 -20.15
CA VAL A 329 -4.48 -7.51 -19.22
C VAL A 329 -5.47 -7.82 -18.10
N GLN A 330 -6.65 -8.35 -18.43
CA GLN A 330 -7.68 -8.73 -17.46
C GLN A 330 -7.18 -9.77 -16.47
N THR A 331 -6.42 -10.76 -16.94
CA THR A 331 -5.88 -11.85 -16.10
C THR A 331 -4.70 -11.37 -15.25
N ALA A 332 -3.80 -10.58 -15.83
CA ALA A 332 -2.60 -10.12 -15.14
C ALA A 332 -2.92 -9.05 -14.07
N ALA A 333 -3.95 -8.23 -14.31
CA ALA A 333 -4.47 -7.27 -13.35
C ALA A 333 -3.38 -6.40 -12.67
N THR A 334 -2.39 -5.97 -13.46
CA THR A 334 -1.19 -5.27 -12.96
C THR A 334 -1.46 -3.82 -12.56
N GLY A 335 -2.67 -3.30 -12.79
CA GLY A 335 -3.04 -1.91 -12.56
C GLY A 335 -2.40 -0.91 -13.53
N ILE A 336 -1.74 -1.38 -14.59
CA ILE A 336 -1.08 -0.55 -15.60
C ILE A 336 -2.00 -0.37 -16.82
N PRO A 337 -2.23 0.87 -17.31
CA PRO A 337 -2.89 1.10 -18.58
C PRO A 337 -2.09 0.49 -19.74
N VAL A 338 -2.70 -0.45 -20.46
CA VAL A 338 -2.10 -1.12 -21.62
C VAL A 338 -2.82 -0.70 -22.89
N PRO A 339 -2.10 -0.27 -23.95
CA PRO A 339 -2.74 0.09 -25.22
C PRO A 339 -3.32 -1.17 -25.89
N ILE A 340 -4.59 -1.12 -26.27
CA ILE A 340 -5.33 -2.25 -26.87
C ILE A 340 -5.85 -1.95 -28.29
N LEU A 341 -5.88 -0.68 -28.69
CA LEU A 341 -6.27 -0.26 -30.04
C LEU A 341 -5.70 1.11 -30.38
N GLU A 342 -5.07 1.24 -31.54
CA GLU A 342 -4.85 2.54 -32.17
C GLU A 342 -6.12 2.93 -32.92
N MET A 343 -6.74 4.05 -32.56
CA MET A 343 -8.00 4.53 -33.16
C MET A 343 -7.75 5.51 -34.31
N ALA A 344 -6.73 6.35 -34.20
CA ALA A 344 -6.25 7.21 -35.27
C ALA A 344 -4.77 7.55 -35.05
N PRO A 345 -3.91 7.52 -36.10
CA PRO A 345 -2.58 8.09 -35.99
C PRO A 345 -2.73 9.61 -35.79
N VAL A 346 -2.30 10.12 -34.64
CA VAL A 346 -2.18 11.56 -34.41
C VAL A 346 -0.77 11.99 -34.85
N PRO A 347 -0.62 12.72 -35.98
CA PRO A 347 0.70 13.11 -36.46
C PRO A 347 1.46 13.92 -35.40
N GLY A 348 2.69 13.50 -35.09
CA GLY A 348 3.59 14.20 -34.16
C GLY A 348 3.38 13.90 -32.67
N LYS A 349 2.47 12.98 -32.29
CA LYS A 349 2.34 12.51 -30.91
C LYS A 349 2.76 11.05 -30.78
N GLU A 350 3.98 10.81 -30.30
CA GLU A 350 4.42 9.48 -29.88
C GLU A 350 3.76 9.09 -28.54
N ALA A 351 3.48 7.80 -28.35
CA ALA A 351 3.07 7.29 -27.05
C ALA A 351 4.13 7.68 -25.98
N ARG A 352 3.68 8.21 -24.83
CA ARG A 352 4.60 8.59 -23.74
C ARG A 352 5.47 7.40 -23.36
N LYS A 353 6.76 7.49 -23.70
CA LYS A 353 7.75 6.45 -23.40
C LYS A 353 7.92 6.32 -21.89
N THR A 354 8.17 5.11 -21.43
CA THR A 354 8.63 4.85 -20.06
C THR A 354 9.97 5.56 -19.85
N VAL A 355 10.17 6.13 -18.66
CA VAL A 355 11.38 6.89 -18.33
C VAL A 355 12.10 6.25 -17.17
N GLU A 356 13.43 6.34 -17.13
CA GLU A 356 14.18 6.01 -15.92
C GLU A 356 14.24 7.24 -15.02
N VAL A 357 13.98 7.07 -13.72
CA VAL A 357 14.08 8.13 -12.72
C VAL A 357 15.24 7.85 -11.77
N GLU A 358 15.91 8.92 -11.35
CA GLU A 358 16.97 8.84 -10.34
C GLU A 358 16.42 8.26 -9.04
N HIS A 359 17.24 7.43 -8.40
CA HIS A 359 16.93 6.92 -7.07
C HIS A 359 16.94 8.08 -6.06
N PRO A 360 15.90 8.26 -5.23
CA PRO A 360 15.82 9.39 -4.32
C PRO A 360 16.82 9.26 -3.17
N GLY A 361 17.73 10.23 -3.03
CA GLY A 361 18.69 10.25 -1.92
C GLY A 361 18.05 10.34 -0.53
N LYS A 362 16.83 10.89 -0.42
CA LYS A 362 15.99 10.84 0.79
C LYS A 362 14.55 10.47 0.44
N MET A 363 14.04 9.39 1.02
CA MET A 363 12.66 8.93 0.84
C MET A 363 11.70 9.50 1.90
N TYR A 364 10.41 9.63 1.54
CA TYR A 364 9.41 10.18 2.44
C TYR A 364 9.12 9.22 3.59
N GLY A 365 9.40 9.70 4.82
CA GLY A 365 9.07 8.97 6.04
C GLY A 365 9.76 7.61 6.20
N ARG A 366 10.85 7.37 5.45
CA ARG A 366 11.78 6.27 5.68
C ARG A 366 12.34 6.42 7.09
N THR A 367 12.33 5.33 7.84
CA THR A 367 12.78 5.31 9.23
C THR A 367 14.27 5.62 9.29
N GLU A 368 14.63 6.72 9.92
CA GLU A 368 16.02 7.04 10.21
C GLU A 368 16.51 6.05 11.29
N LEU A 369 17.71 5.49 11.10
CA LEU A 369 18.32 4.54 12.02
C LEU A 369 19.46 5.23 12.77
N PRO A 370 19.25 5.72 14.00
CA PRO A 370 20.28 6.42 14.76
C PRO A 370 21.47 5.50 15.05
N GLU A 371 22.65 6.06 15.32
CA GLU A 371 23.79 5.28 15.78
C GLU A 371 23.51 4.58 17.12
N LEU A 372 24.20 3.46 17.37
CA LEU A 372 24.09 2.75 18.64
C LEU A 372 24.82 3.54 19.74
N ARG A 373 24.20 3.69 20.91
CA ARG A 373 24.72 4.43 22.06
C ARG A 373 24.89 3.53 23.27
N LEU A 374 25.82 3.89 24.15
CA LEU A 374 26.12 3.14 25.38
C LEU A 374 25.08 3.36 26.49
N ASP A 375 24.38 4.48 26.45
CA ASP A 375 23.41 4.92 27.47
C ASP A 375 21.95 4.68 27.06
N ALA A 376 21.71 4.14 25.86
CA ALA A 376 20.38 3.91 25.32
C ALA A 376 19.82 2.51 25.63
N TRP A 377 18.49 2.41 25.68
CA TRP A 377 17.77 1.15 25.84
C TRP A 377 17.52 0.45 24.50
N TYR A 378 17.44 -0.87 24.54
CA TYR A 378 17.20 -1.73 23.37
C TYR A 378 16.24 -2.86 23.67
N VAL A 379 15.52 -3.29 22.64
CA VAL A 379 14.62 -4.46 22.69
C VAL A 379 15.12 -5.48 21.67
N LEU A 380 15.48 -6.67 22.13
CA LEU A 380 15.71 -7.81 21.25
C LEU A 380 14.35 -8.30 20.76
N ALA A 381 14.00 -8.00 19.51
CA ALA A 381 12.73 -8.36 18.92
C ALA A 381 12.70 -9.84 18.47
N ALA A 382 13.81 -10.35 17.96
CA ALA A 382 13.95 -11.75 17.58
C ALA A 382 15.42 -12.16 17.42
N SER A 383 15.67 -13.47 17.42
CA SER A 383 16.93 -14.09 17.00
C SER A 383 16.60 -15.16 15.95
N VAL A 384 17.09 -14.98 14.73
CA VAL A 384 16.81 -15.87 13.59
C VAL A 384 18.11 -16.40 13.00
N ARG A 385 18.06 -17.47 12.19
CA ARG A 385 19.26 -18.09 11.60
C ARG A 385 19.65 -17.51 10.24
N ASP A 386 18.66 -17.05 9.49
CA ASP A 386 18.84 -16.53 8.13
C ASP A 386 18.92 -14.99 8.15
N GLU A 387 19.85 -14.44 7.37
CA GLU A 387 20.07 -13.00 7.31
C GLU A 387 18.92 -12.26 6.63
N VAL A 388 18.37 -12.85 5.55
CA VAL A 388 17.28 -12.24 4.78
C VAL A 388 16.01 -12.18 5.62
N ASP A 389 15.71 -13.22 6.39
CA ASP A 389 14.61 -13.22 7.36
C ASP A 389 14.81 -12.16 8.45
N ALA A 390 16.05 -11.98 8.93
CA ALA A 390 16.36 -10.94 9.91
C ALA A 390 16.15 -9.54 9.33
N LEU A 391 16.63 -9.29 8.10
CA LEU A 391 16.47 -8.02 7.39
C LEU A 391 15.00 -7.74 7.11
N ARG A 392 14.24 -8.76 6.68
CA ARG A 392 12.79 -8.68 6.45
C ARG A 392 12.06 -8.28 7.71
N LEU A 393 12.38 -8.93 8.84
CA LEU A 393 11.75 -8.61 10.12
C LEU A 393 12.11 -7.20 10.60
N ALA A 394 13.38 -6.78 10.46
CA ALA A 394 13.81 -5.42 10.78
C ALA A 394 13.05 -4.38 9.92
N ALA A 395 12.91 -4.64 8.62
CA ALA A 395 12.15 -3.79 7.70
C ALA A 395 10.67 -3.68 8.11
N ILE A 396 10.01 -4.79 8.47
CA ILE A 396 8.63 -4.82 8.97
C ILE A 396 8.48 -3.99 10.26
N ILE A 397 9.43 -4.09 11.18
CA ILE A 397 9.43 -3.32 12.43
C ILE A 397 9.62 -1.81 12.14
N ASN A 398 10.54 -1.47 11.24
CA ASN A 398 10.77 -0.09 10.80
C ASN A 398 9.52 0.57 10.22
N HIS A 399 8.64 -0.21 9.59
CA HIS A 399 7.40 0.25 8.96
C HIS A 399 6.18 0.26 9.91
N GLN A 400 6.37 -0.05 11.19
CA GLN A 400 5.31 0.13 12.18
C GLN A 400 4.96 1.60 12.35
N GLY A 401 3.77 1.85 12.89
CA GLY A 401 3.23 3.18 13.05
C GLY A 401 2.95 3.56 14.49
N PRO A 402 3.65 4.57 15.07
CA PRO A 402 4.84 5.28 14.58
C PRO A 402 6.06 4.38 14.30
N PRO A 403 7.05 4.82 13.52
CA PRO A 403 8.24 4.00 13.26
C PRO A 403 8.90 3.47 14.53
N ILE A 404 9.35 2.21 14.49
CA ILE A 404 10.20 1.62 15.52
C ILE A 404 11.54 1.35 14.85
N PRO A 405 12.61 2.10 15.15
CA PRO A 405 13.91 1.88 14.52
C PRO A 405 14.39 0.48 14.87
N ALA A 406 14.71 -0.33 13.87
CA ALA A 406 15.16 -1.70 14.03
C ALA A 406 16.27 -2.04 13.04
N ARG A 407 17.21 -2.86 13.49
CA ARG A 407 18.37 -3.28 12.70
C ARG A 407 18.76 -4.73 13.00
N VAL A 408 19.51 -5.30 12.08
CA VAL A 408 20.12 -6.62 12.22
C VAL A 408 21.51 -6.49 12.84
N ILE A 409 21.81 -7.34 13.83
CA ILE A 409 23.13 -7.48 14.45
C ILE A 409 23.58 -8.94 14.26
N PRO A 410 24.63 -9.19 13.45
CA PRO A 410 25.15 -10.55 13.28
C PRO A 410 25.76 -11.07 14.58
N LYS A 411 25.54 -12.35 14.87
CA LYS A 411 26.16 -13.15 15.93
C LYS A 411 26.83 -14.38 15.31
N SER A 412 27.52 -15.19 16.12
CA SER A 412 28.27 -16.35 15.62
C SER A 412 27.42 -17.30 14.77
N ASP A 413 26.20 -17.60 15.23
CA ASP A 413 25.33 -18.62 14.64
C ASP A 413 23.88 -18.13 14.41
N SER A 414 23.68 -16.80 14.47
CA SER A 414 22.35 -16.19 14.32
C SER A 414 22.45 -14.71 13.98
N PHE A 415 21.30 -14.15 13.60
CA PHE A 415 21.09 -12.73 13.36
C PHE A 415 20.06 -12.22 14.37
N TRP A 416 20.47 -11.26 15.18
CA TRP A 416 19.57 -10.61 16.13
C TRP A 416 18.89 -9.43 15.47
N VAL A 417 17.57 -9.35 15.61
CA VAL A 417 16.79 -8.18 15.21
C VAL A 417 16.53 -7.35 16.45
N VAL A 418 17.07 -6.14 16.47
CA VAL A 418 17.05 -5.26 17.64
C VAL A 418 16.35 -3.97 17.29
N ALA A 419 15.38 -3.59 18.13
CA ALA A 419 14.73 -2.29 18.10
C ALA A 419 15.43 -1.29 19.04
N GLY A 420 15.58 -0.05 18.59
CA GLY A 420 16.25 1.06 19.28
C GLY A 420 17.30 1.78 18.42
N PRO A 421 18.03 2.75 19.01
CA PRO A 421 18.06 3.11 20.43
C PRO A 421 16.77 3.79 20.92
N PHE A 422 16.45 3.62 22.21
CA PHE A 422 15.42 4.36 22.93
C PHE A 422 16.07 5.19 24.04
N ASP A 423 15.55 6.40 24.28
CA ASP A 423 16.17 7.35 25.21
C ASP A 423 15.93 6.95 26.67
N ASP A 424 14.81 6.28 26.95
CA ASP A 424 14.48 5.78 28.28
C ASP A 424 13.78 4.41 28.26
N ILE A 425 13.64 3.84 29.46
CA ILE A 425 13.01 2.54 29.66
C ILE A 425 11.51 2.54 29.32
N SER A 426 10.84 3.68 29.42
CA SER A 426 9.41 3.81 29.12
C SER A 426 9.19 3.65 27.62
N GLU A 427 9.97 4.33 26.79
CA GLU A 427 9.95 4.19 25.34
C GLU A 427 10.23 2.76 24.89
N ALA A 428 11.23 2.10 25.49
CA ALA A 428 11.57 0.72 25.19
C ALA A 428 10.46 -0.26 25.59
N LYS A 429 9.78 -0.03 26.73
CA LYS A 429 8.59 -0.81 27.15
C LYS A 429 7.41 -0.59 26.20
N ASP A 430 7.19 0.64 25.75
CA ASP A 430 6.15 0.95 24.77
C ASP A 430 6.44 0.27 23.43
N ALA A 431 7.69 0.29 22.96
CA ALA A 431 8.11 -0.43 21.77
C ALA A 431 7.87 -1.94 21.92
N THR A 432 8.23 -2.53 23.07
CA THR A 432 8.00 -3.96 23.37
C THR A 432 6.52 -4.32 23.31
N LYS A 433 5.66 -3.49 23.93
CA LYS A 433 4.21 -3.66 23.89
C LYS A 433 3.67 -3.59 22.47
N ARG A 434 4.16 -2.64 21.66
CA ARG A 434 3.76 -2.49 20.26
C ARG A 434 4.21 -3.66 19.39
N LEU A 435 5.44 -4.16 19.57
CA LEU A 435 5.92 -5.38 18.90
C LEU A 435 5.00 -6.57 19.18
N LYS A 436 4.54 -6.73 20.43
CA LYS A 436 3.60 -7.80 20.77
C LYS A 436 2.21 -7.61 20.14
N ILE A 437 1.67 -6.39 20.21
CA ILE A 437 0.30 -6.09 19.73
C ILE A 437 0.22 -6.14 18.21
N ASP A 438 1.15 -5.47 17.53
CA ASP A 438 1.08 -5.25 16.09
C ASP A 438 1.71 -6.41 15.31
N LEU A 439 2.72 -7.09 15.87
CA LEU A 439 3.50 -8.13 15.18
C LEU A 439 3.51 -9.49 15.90
N GLY A 440 2.93 -9.59 17.10
CA GLY A 440 2.95 -10.84 17.87
C GLY A 440 4.32 -11.19 18.47
N LEU A 441 5.32 -10.31 18.38
CA LEU A 441 6.69 -10.56 18.81
C LEU A 441 6.86 -10.31 20.32
N ASP A 442 7.33 -11.31 21.05
CA ASP A 442 7.69 -11.20 22.46
C ASP A 442 9.10 -10.60 22.60
N GLY A 443 9.19 -9.28 22.50
CA GLY A 443 10.45 -8.55 22.64
C GLY A 443 11.05 -8.66 24.04
N VAL A 444 12.37 -8.84 24.12
CA VAL A 444 13.12 -8.92 25.38
C VAL A 444 13.86 -7.59 25.61
N LEU A 445 13.53 -6.91 26.71
CA LEU A 445 14.17 -5.66 27.11
C LEU A 445 15.56 -5.93 27.70
N GLY A 446 16.60 -5.31 27.13
CA GLY A 446 17.96 -5.33 27.67
C GLY A 446 18.27 -4.11 28.55
N PRO A 447 19.31 -4.16 29.40
CA PRO A 447 19.83 -2.97 30.08
C PRO A 447 20.39 -1.96 29.06
N PRO A 448 20.65 -0.70 29.48
CA PRO A 448 21.30 0.28 28.61
C PRO A 448 22.63 -0.22 28.05
N GLY A 449 22.84 0.01 26.76
CA GLY A 449 24.06 -0.32 26.03
C GLY A 449 23.85 -1.24 24.82
N PRO A 450 24.81 -1.28 23.87
CA PRO A 450 24.63 -1.97 22.61
C PRO A 450 24.44 -3.48 22.81
N PRO A 451 23.50 -4.11 22.09
CA PRO A 451 23.21 -5.52 22.24
C PRO A 451 24.44 -6.43 22.00
N GLY A 452 24.83 -7.17 23.03
CA GLY A 452 25.89 -8.16 22.97
C GLY A 452 27.32 -7.63 23.13
N LYS A 453 27.51 -6.40 23.62
CA LYS A 453 28.72 -6.08 24.38
C LYS A 453 28.51 -6.58 25.81
N LYS A 454 29.36 -7.50 26.29
CA LYS A 454 29.39 -7.83 27.72
C LYS A 454 29.74 -6.54 28.46
N THR A 455 28.87 -6.09 29.36
CA THR A 455 29.19 -5.02 30.30
C THR A 455 30.19 -5.49 31.32
#